data_AF-A0AAE0VDS1-F1
#
_entry.id   AF-A0AAE0VDS1-F1
#
_cell.length_a   1.000
_cell.length_b   1.000
_cell.length_c   1.000
_cell.angle_alpha   90.00
_cell.angle_beta   90.00
_cell.angle_gamma   90.00
#
_symmetry.space_group_name_H-M   'P 1'
#
loop_
_entity.id
_entity.type
_entity.pdbx_description
1 polymer ?
#
loop_
_entity_poly.entity_id
_entity_poly.type
_entity_poly.pdbx_seq_one_letter_code
_entity_poly.pdbx_strand_id
1 'polypeptide(L)'
;MEEELSIDEQIVSFRGATTDLSEKDKAILGHEAAVVNHLYQQLHSPNHKVFFDNVFTTYNLLELLAAKKIYAAGTARVSRFAKPPLMSDKEMSKRGRGNHYQVRSRDGKVVLTKWFDNRTVVISSNFVGVGKDQVERWDQQRRSFVKIQHPECVMRYNQAMGGVDKLNHLISQDRY
;
A
#
# COMPACT_ATOMS: atom_id res chain seq x y z
N MET A 1 30.42 -3.37 21.68
CA MET A 1 29.04 -3.58 22.13
C MET A 1 28.30 -2.30 21.84
N GLU A 2 27.72 -2.19 20.65
CA GLU A 2 26.68 -1.21 20.37
C GLU A 2 25.40 -2.03 20.28
N GLU A 3 24.54 -1.88 21.30
CA GLU A 3 23.23 -2.51 21.32
C GLU A 3 22.41 -1.94 20.16
N GLU A 4 21.85 -2.85 19.38
CA GLU A 4 20.89 -2.61 18.31
C GLU A 4 19.71 -1.79 18.85
N LEU A 5 19.64 -0.52 18.46
CA LEU A 5 18.40 0.25 18.53
C LEU A 5 17.43 -0.31 17.48
N SER A 6 16.70 -1.38 17.85
CA SER A 6 15.51 -1.84 17.14
C SER A 6 14.47 -0.72 17.18
N ILE A 7 14.46 0.14 16.17
CA ILE A 7 13.28 0.95 15.88
C ILE A 7 12.27 -0.03 15.31
N ASP A 8 11.41 -0.57 16.16
CA ASP A 8 10.33 -1.46 15.73
C ASP A 8 9.54 -0.75 14.63
N GLU A 9 9.66 -1.22 13.39
CA GLU A 9 8.84 -0.74 12.29
C GLU A 9 7.41 -1.20 12.55
N GLN A 10 6.61 -0.35 13.21
CA GLN A 10 5.22 -0.67 13.46
C GLN A 10 4.41 -0.56 12.15
N ILE A 11 3.97 -1.72 11.67
CA ILE A 11 3.12 -1.86 10.49
C ILE A 11 1.66 -1.80 10.94
N VAL A 12 0.93 -0.78 10.51
CA VAL A 12 -0.51 -0.67 10.75
C VAL A 12 -1.27 -0.90 9.46
N SER A 13 -2.14 -1.92 9.42
CA SER A 13 -3.06 -2.14 8.30
C SER A 13 -4.43 -1.56 8.59
N PHE A 14 -4.99 -0.81 7.65
CA PHE A 14 -6.28 -0.15 7.82
C PHE A 14 -7.30 -0.71 6.83
N ARG A 15 -8.37 -1.34 7.34
CA ARG A 15 -9.43 -2.02 6.54
C ARG A 15 -10.80 -1.38 6.77
N GLY A 16 -11.52 -1.13 5.67
CA GLY A 16 -12.74 -0.30 5.66
C GLY A 16 -13.90 -0.79 6.50
N ALA A 17 -13.95 -2.09 6.78
CA ALA A 17 -15.03 -2.68 7.57
C ALA A 17 -14.77 -2.66 9.08
N THR A 18 -13.58 -2.27 9.54
CA THR A 18 -13.13 -2.55 10.92
C THR A 18 -12.60 -1.33 11.67
N THR A 19 -12.51 -0.16 11.05
CA THR A 19 -12.03 1.04 11.75
C THR A 19 -13.18 1.97 12.13
N ASP A 20 -13.48 2.01 13.42
CA ASP A 20 -14.38 2.97 14.05
C ASP A 20 -13.74 4.36 14.06
N LEU A 21 -13.89 5.06 12.94
CA LEU A 21 -13.59 6.49 12.85
C LEU A 21 -14.75 7.28 13.45
N SER A 22 -14.45 8.16 14.41
CA SER A 22 -15.41 9.10 15.02
C SER A 22 -16.20 9.87 13.95
N GLU A 23 -17.53 9.71 13.93
CA GLU A 23 -18.43 10.46 13.03
C GLU A 23 -18.32 11.97 13.26
N LYS A 24 -18.01 12.39 14.48
CA LYS A 24 -17.76 13.78 14.82
C LYS A 24 -16.50 14.32 14.12
N ASP A 25 -15.43 13.53 14.09
CA ASP A 25 -14.18 13.95 13.44
C ASP A 25 -14.33 13.98 11.93
N LYS A 26 -15.07 13.04 11.33
CA LYS A 26 -15.42 13.07 9.91
C LYS A 26 -16.20 14.33 9.53
N ALA A 27 -17.17 14.72 10.36
CA ALA A 27 -17.99 15.91 10.11
C ALA A 27 -17.19 17.22 10.21
N ILE A 28 -16.18 17.28 11.09
CA ILE A 28 -15.38 18.50 11.33
C ILE A 28 -14.21 18.61 10.35
N LEU A 29 -13.49 17.51 10.13
CA LEU A 29 -12.21 17.51 9.41
C LEU A 29 -12.34 17.02 7.96
N GLY A 30 -13.44 16.34 7.63
CA GLY A 30 -13.54 15.52 6.42
C GLY A 30 -12.93 14.13 6.63
N HIS A 31 -13.24 13.22 5.71
CA HIS A 31 -12.93 11.80 5.88
C HIS A 31 -11.41 11.52 5.95
N GLU A 32 -10.62 12.06 5.02
CA GLU A 32 -9.18 11.82 4.96
C GLU A 32 -8.46 12.40 6.18
N ALA A 33 -8.82 13.61 6.60
CA ALA A 33 -8.21 14.25 7.76
C ALA A 33 -8.59 13.54 9.07
N ALA A 34 -9.80 12.99 9.18
CA ALA A 34 -10.21 12.15 10.30
C ALA A 34 -9.37 10.86 10.37
N VAL A 35 -9.08 10.22 9.23
CA VAL A 35 -8.18 9.05 9.15
C VAL A 35 -6.77 9.42 9.63
N VAL A 36 -6.21 10.53 9.13
CA VAL A 36 -4.87 10.97 9.56
C VAL A 36 -4.84 11.30 11.04
N ASN A 37 -5.88 11.98 11.55
CA ASN A 37 -5.97 12.34 12.97
C ASN A 37 -6.03 11.10 13.86
N HIS A 38 -6.85 10.11 13.49
CA HIS A 38 -6.94 8.84 14.20
C HIS A 38 -5.60 8.10 14.23
N LEU A 39 -4.92 8.01 13.09
CA LEU A 39 -3.59 7.38 13.01
C LEU A 39 -2.57 8.15 13.85
N TYR A 40 -2.57 9.48 13.79
CA TYR A 40 -1.65 10.31 14.56
C TYR A 40 -1.86 10.17 16.08
N GLN A 41 -3.08 9.98 16.54
CA GLN A 41 -3.38 9.73 17.96
C GLN A 41 -2.89 8.36 18.45
N GLN A 42 -2.83 7.36 17.57
CA GLN A 42 -2.36 6.02 17.91
C GLN A 42 -0.84 5.86 17.76
N LEU A 43 -0.23 6.64 16.87
CA LEU A 43 1.17 6.55 16.49
C LEU A 43 1.98 7.62 17.22
N HIS A 44 2.53 7.27 18.39
CA HIS A 44 3.25 8.20 19.26
C HIS A 44 4.68 8.57 18.78
N SER A 45 5.14 8.04 17.64
CA SER A 45 6.47 8.29 17.08
C SER A 45 6.43 8.57 15.56
N PRO A 46 7.46 9.22 14.97
CA PRO A 46 7.54 9.42 13.52
C PRO A 46 7.99 8.16 12.77
N ASN A 47 7.89 8.18 11.42
CA ASN A 47 8.40 7.14 10.50
C ASN A 47 7.62 5.82 10.44
N HIS A 48 6.38 5.80 10.90
CA HIS A 48 5.47 4.67 10.75
C HIS A 48 5.16 4.34 9.29
N LYS A 49 4.94 3.05 9.02
CA LYS A 49 4.47 2.55 7.71
C LYS A 49 3.04 2.04 7.84
N VAL A 50 2.12 2.72 7.17
CA VAL A 50 0.69 2.41 7.18
C VAL A 50 0.27 1.86 5.82
N PHE A 51 -0.48 0.77 5.82
CA PHE A 51 -0.97 0.13 4.61
C PHE A 51 -2.49 0.14 4.54
N PHE A 52 -3.03 0.63 3.42
CA PHE A 52 -4.47 0.85 3.23
C PHE A 52 -5.07 -0.10 2.21
N ASP A 53 -6.29 -0.56 2.48
CA ASP A 53 -7.20 -1.02 1.43
C ASP A 53 -7.55 0.12 0.46
N ASN A 54 -7.92 -0.26 -0.76
CA ASN A 54 -8.39 0.60 -1.84
C ASN A 54 -9.55 1.53 -1.49
N VAL A 55 -10.31 1.23 -0.42
CA VAL A 55 -11.37 2.10 0.08
C VAL A 55 -10.83 3.39 0.69
N PHE A 56 -9.58 3.42 1.15
CA PHE A 56 -8.97 4.63 1.72
C PHE A 56 -7.86 5.23 0.87
N THR A 57 -7.28 4.47 -0.06
CA THR A 57 -6.18 4.96 -0.90
C THR A 57 -6.63 6.06 -1.87
N THR A 58 -6.45 7.32 -1.45
CA THR A 58 -6.63 8.54 -2.26
C THR A 58 -5.36 9.37 -2.28
N TYR A 59 -5.23 10.26 -3.26
CA TYR A 59 -4.10 11.19 -3.34
C TYR A 59 -4.01 12.08 -2.09
N ASN A 60 -5.12 12.71 -1.71
CA ASN A 60 -5.17 13.66 -0.59
C ASN A 60 -4.74 12.99 0.73
N LEU A 61 -5.19 11.75 0.99
CA LEU A 61 -4.79 11.02 2.19
C LEU A 61 -3.27 10.77 2.21
N LEU A 62 -2.71 10.30 1.10
CA LEU A 62 -1.27 10.01 1.00
C LEU A 62 -0.41 11.28 1.12
N GLU A 63 -0.89 12.40 0.57
CA GLU A 63 -0.24 13.70 0.70
C GLU A 63 -0.25 14.20 2.16
N LEU A 64 -1.40 14.12 2.83
CA LEU A 64 -1.52 14.52 4.24
C LEU A 64 -0.62 13.67 5.14
N LEU A 65 -0.55 12.36 4.91
CA LEU A 65 0.35 11.46 5.65
C LEU A 65 1.82 11.78 5.38
N ALA A 66 2.18 12.13 4.14
CA ALA A 66 3.53 12.56 3.81
C ALA A 66 3.93 13.83 4.59
N ALA A 67 3.02 14.81 4.69
CA ALA A 67 3.24 16.02 5.48
C ALA A 67 3.43 15.74 6.99
N LYS A 68 2.87 14.65 7.49
CA LYS A 68 3.04 14.16 8.87
C LYS A 68 4.21 13.20 9.07
N LYS A 69 5.04 12.99 8.04
CA LYS A 69 6.16 12.02 8.05
C LYS A 69 5.70 10.58 8.36
N ILE A 70 4.50 10.24 7.88
CA ILE A 70 3.94 8.88 7.92
C ILE A 70 4.04 8.29 6.52
N TYR A 71 4.75 7.18 6.41
CA TYR A 71 4.88 6.43 5.17
C TYR A 71 3.62 5.62 4.93
N ALA A 72 3.08 5.72 3.73
CA ALA A 72 1.83 5.09 3.38
C ALA A 72 1.85 4.45 1.99
N ALA A 73 1.20 3.29 1.88
CA ALA A 73 0.96 2.63 0.61
C ALA A 73 -0.39 1.89 0.62
N GLY A 74 -1.02 1.74 -0.53
CA GLY A 74 -2.27 0.99 -0.61
C GLY A 74 -2.61 0.60 -2.03
N THR A 75 -3.50 -0.38 -2.17
CA THR A 75 -4.12 -0.66 -3.48
C THR A 75 -4.95 0.53 -3.91
N ALA A 76 -4.89 0.94 -5.17
CA ALA A 76 -5.50 2.17 -5.65
C ALA A 76 -6.57 1.90 -6.72
N ARG A 77 -7.75 2.50 -6.55
CA ARG A 77 -8.75 2.60 -7.62
C ARG A 77 -8.42 3.81 -8.47
N VAL A 78 -7.97 3.60 -9.71
CA VAL A 78 -7.53 4.69 -10.62
C VAL A 78 -8.59 5.77 -10.80
N SER A 79 -9.88 5.42 -10.75
CA SER A 79 -11.00 6.36 -10.84
C SER A 79 -11.06 7.39 -9.71
N ARG A 80 -10.39 7.15 -8.58
CA ARG A 80 -10.27 8.09 -7.46
C ARG A 80 -9.11 9.08 -7.60
N PHE A 81 -8.33 8.94 -8.66
CA PHE A 81 -7.25 9.85 -9.01
C PHE A 81 -7.69 10.68 -10.21
N ALA A 82 -7.02 11.83 -10.42
CA ALA A 82 -7.32 12.79 -11.49
C ALA A 82 -6.88 12.27 -12.88
N LYS A 83 -7.41 11.12 -13.30
CA LYS A 83 -7.13 10.42 -14.58
C LYS A 83 -5.62 10.40 -14.89
N PRO A 84 -4.79 9.79 -14.02
CA PRO A 84 -3.37 9.75 -14.23
C PRO A 84 -3.05 9.03 -15.56
N PRO A 85 -1.98 9.44 -16.27
CA PRO A 85 -1.59 8.87 -17.57
C PRO A 85 -0.95 7.48 -17.42
N LEU A 86 -1.69 6.54 -16.83
CA LEU A 86 -1.29 5.14 -16.70
C LEU A 86 -1.60 4.40 -18.00
N MET A 87 -0.73 3.45 -18.36
CA MET A 87 -1.01 2.50 -19.45
C MET A 87 -2.32 1.75 -19.21
N SER A 88 -3.03 1.44 -20.29
CA SER A 88 -4.25 0.62 -20.22
C SER A 88 -3.95 -0.82 -19.80
N ASP A 89 -4.96 -1.53 -19.29
CA ASP A 89 -4.79 -2.95 -18.93
C ASP A 89 -4.44 -3.82 -20.13
N LYS A 90 -4.93 -3.44 -21.32
CA LYS A 90 -4.62 -4.12 -22.58
C LYS A 90 -3.15 -3.97 -22.96
N GLU A 91 -2.59 -2.77 -22.80
CA GLU A 91 -1.16 -2.52 -23.06
C GLU A 91 -0.27 -3.24 -22.05
N MET A 92 -0.64 -3.19 -20.77
CA MET A 92 0.07 -3.91 -19.71
C MET A 92 0.09 -5.41 -19.96
N SER A 93 -1.06 -6.00 -20.32
CA SER A 93 -1.19 -7.41 -20.65
C SER A 93 -0.33 -7.83 -21.84
N LYS A 94 -0.28 -7.01 -22.90
CA LYS A 94 0.56 -7.27 -24.08
C LYS A 94 2.06 -7.28 -23.77
N ARG A 95 2.51 -6.46 -22.81
CA ARG A 95 3.91 -6.45 -22.38
C ARG A 95 4.29 -7.71 -21.62
N GLY A 96 3.31 -8.37 -21.01
CA GLY A 96 3.46 -9.65 -20.34
C GLY A 96 3.71 -9.52 -18.85
N ARG A 97 3.66 -10.67 -18.18
CA ARG A 97 3.77 -10.82 -16.72
C ARG A 97 5.06 -10.20 -16.18
N GLY A 98 4.98 -9.52 -15.03
CA GLY A 98 6.10 -8.83 -14.37
C GLY A 98 6.34 -7.40 -14.86
N ASN A 99 5.68 -6.96 -15.94
CA ASN A 99 5.81 -5.59 -16.41
C ASN A 99 5.13 -4.60 -15.46
N HIS A 100 5.72 -3.42 -15.34
CA HIS A 100 5.21 -2.34 -14.53
C HIS A 100 5.28 -1.00 -15.26
N TYR A 101 4.47 -0.05 -14.81
CA TYR A 101 4.46 1.33 -15.28
C TYR A 101 4.25 2.28 -14.10
N GLN A 102 5.00 3.37 -14.05
CA GLN A 102 4.94 4.33 -12.96
C GLN A 102 4.59 5.73 -13.43
N VAL A 103 3.83 6.41 -12.59
CA VAL A 103 3.54 7.83 -12.69
C VAL A 103 3.71 8.46 -11.32
N ARG A 104 4.42 9.59 -11.23
CA ARG A 104 4.49 10.40 -10.01
C ARG A 104 3.57 11.61 -10.15
N SER A 105 3.06 12.09 -9.02
CA SER A 105 2.39 13.37 -8.92
C SER A 105 3.35 14.50 -9.29
N ARG A 106 2.79 15.65 -9.69
CA ARG A 106 3.59 16.81 -10.11
C ARG A 106 4.49 17.35 -8.99
N ASP A 107 4.05 17.25 -7.76
CA ASP A 107 4.80 17.64 -6.57
C ASP A 107 5.76 16.54 -6.06
N GLY A 108 5.80 15.39 -6.73
CA GLY A 108 6.68 14.26 -6.41
C GLY A 108 6.30 13.47 -5.14
N LYS A 109 5.26 13.87 -4.41
CA LYS A 109 4.92 13.27 -3.10
C LYS A 109 4.25 11.91 -3.20
N VAL A 110 3.54 11.63 -4.29
CA VAL A 110 2.79 10.39 -4.46
C VAL A 110 3.20 9.71 -5.76
N VAL A 111 3.43 8.41 -5.70
CA VAL A 111 3.67 7.56 -6.86
C VAL A 111 2.51 6.58 -7.04
N LEU A 112 2.13 6.36 -8.28
CA LEU A 112 1.27 5.28 -8.72
C LEU A 112 2.12 4.27 -9.49
N THR A 113 2.05 3.02 -9.07
CA THR A 113 2.72 1.89 -9.71
C THR A 113 1.67 0.92 -10.20
N LYS A 114 1.55 0.79 -11.52
CA LYS A 114 0.72 -0.20 -12.18
C LYS A 114 1.57 -1.41 -12.50
N TRP A 115 1.15 -2.60 -12.09
CA TRP A 115 1.89 -3.85 -12.26
C TRP A 115 0.99 -4.94 -12.81
N PHE A 116 1.49 -5.69 -13.79
CA PHE A 116 0.76 -6.79 -14.42
C PHE A 116 1.34 -8.14 -14.00
N ASP A 117 0.52 -8.93 -13.33
CA ASP A 117 0.77 -10.35 -13.07
C ASP A 117 -0.19 -11.19 -13.92
N ASN A 118 -1.17 -11.86 -13.31
CA ASN A 118 -2.33 -12.44 -14.02
C ASN A 118 -3.41 -11.39 -14.31
N ARG A 119 -3.48 -10.37 -13.46
CA ARG A 119 -4.36 -9.20 -13.59
C ARG A 119 -3.55 -7.96 -13.24
N THR A 120 -4.02 -6.82 -13.70
CA THR A 120 -3.37 -5.56 -13.34
C THR A 120 -3.73 -5.14 -11.93
N VAL A 121 -2.73 -4.74 -11.16
CA VAL A 121 -2.89 -4.09 -9.86
C VAL A 121 -2.27 -2.70 -9.93
N VAL A 122 -2.87 -1.75 -9.22
CA VAL A 122 -2.29 -0.41 -9.03
C VAL A 122 -2.05 -0.22 -7.55
N ILE A 123 -0.81 0.08 -7.18
CA ILE A 123 -0.44 0.52 -5.83
C ILE A 123 -0.16 2.02 -5.89
N SER A 124 -0.70 2.78 -4.93
CA SER A 124 -0.27 4.15 -4.68
C SER A 124 0.53 4.22 -3.39
N SER A 125 1.56 5.04 -3.35
CA SER A 125 2.39 5.22 -2.16
C SER A 125 3.02 6.61 -2.13
N ASN A 126 3.36 7.10 -0.93
CA ASN A 126 4.12 8.32 -0.73
C ASN A 126 5.64 8.10 -0.47
N PHE A 127 6.12 6.85 -0.48
CA PHE A 127 7.50 6.53 -0.09
C PHE A 127 8.17 5.43 -0.92
N VAL A 128 7.40 4.55 -1.57
CA VAL A 128 7.95 3.41 -2.30
C VAL A 128 7.31 3.24 -3.68
N GLY A 129 8.15 2.92 -4.65
CA GLY A 129 7.76 2.69 -6.02
C GLY A 129 8.25 1.35 -6.55
N VAL A 130 8.78 1.37 -7.78
CA VAL A 130 9.49 0.27 -8.41
C VAL A 130 10.90 0.27 -7.82
N GLY A 131 11.17 -0.73 -6.98
CA GLY A 131 12.52 -1.12 -6.58
C GLY A 131 13.11 -2.19 -7.51
N LYS A 132 14.30 -2.70 -7.17
CA LYS A 132 15.02 -3.74 -7.94
C LYS A 132 14.75 -5.14 -7.39
N ASP A 133 13.48 -5.48 -7.17
CA ASP A 133 13.10 -6.75 -6.55
C ASP A 133 12.59 -7.78 -7.60
N GLN A 134 12.83 -9.06 -7.32
CA GLN A 134 12.39 -10.19 -8.14
C GLN A 134 11.74 -11.25 -7.27
N VAL A 135 10.66 -11.86 -7.76
CA VAL A 135 9.95 -12.92 -7.04
C VAL A 135 9.70 -14.11 -7.96
N GLU A 136 9.73 -15.30 -7.39
CA GLU A 136 9.31 -16.52 -8.08
C GLU A 136 7.79 -16.68 -7.98
N ARG A 137 7.14 -16.89 -9.12
CA ARG A 137 5.70 -17.16 -9.17
C ARG A 137 5.41 -18.36 -10.06
N TRP A 138 4.40 -19.12 -9.66
CA TRP A 138 3.85 -20.17 -10.49
C TRP A 138 3.17 -19.60 -11.73
N ASP A 139 3.54 -20.08 -12.90
CA ASP A 139 2.90 -19.79 -14.17
C ASP A 139 2.08 -20.98 -14.64
N GLN A 140 0.77 -20.77 -14.77
CA GLN A 140 -0.15 -21.85 -15.11
C GLN A 140 0.00 -22.31 -16.56
N GLN A 141 0.40 -21.43 -17.48
CA GLN A 141 0.62 -21.80 -18.89
C GLN A 141 1.90 -22.60 -19.06
N ARG A 142 2.98 -22.17 -18.39
CA ARG A 142 4.28 -22.86 -18.47
C ARG A 142 4.41 -24.04 -17.53
N ARG A 143 3.47 -24.21 -16.59
CA ARG A 143 3.48 -25.25 -15.54
C ARG A 143 4.82 -25.28 -14.79
N SER A 144 5.38 -24.11 -14.52
CA SER A 144 6.67 -23.96 -13.85
C SER A 144 6.73 -22.64 -13.08
N PHE A 145 7.70 -22.56 -12.17
CA PHE A 145 8.02 -21.32 -11.49
C PHE A 145 8.86 -20.43 -12.42
N VAL A 146 8.47 -19.16 -12.51
CA VAL A 146 9.18 -18.15 -13.29
C VAL A 146 9.61 -17.00 -12.37
N LYS A 147 10.83 -16.52 -12.57
CA LYS A 147 11.32 -15.29 -11.94
C LYS A 147 10.76 -14.09 -12.69
N ILE A 148 10.00 -13.25 -11.99
CA ILE A 148 9.41 -12.03 -12.57
C ILE A 148 9.89 -10.82 -11.79
N GLN A 149 10.01 -9.69 -12.49
CA GLN A 149 10.21 -8.42 -11.80
C GLN A 149 8.98 -8.07 -10.97
N HIS A 150 9.25 -7.65 -9.75
CA HIS A 150 8.26 -7.45 -8.73
C HIS A 150 8.48 -6.07 -8.10
N PRO A 151 7.57 -5.10 -8.31
CA PRO A 151 7.76 -3.78 -7.73
C PRO A 151 7.80 -3.86 -6.21
N GLU A 152 8.81 -3.24 -5.61
CA GLU A 152 8.99 -3.19 -4.16
C GLU A 152 7.75 -2.71 -3.40
N CYS A 153 7.00 -1.76 -3.95
CA CYS A 153 5.74 -1.31 -3.35
C CYS A 153 4.69 -2.44 -3.22
N VAL A 154 4.63 -3.36 -4.19
CA VAL A 154 3.75 -4.53 -4.17
C VAL A 154 4.23 -5.55 -3.13
N MET A 155 5.55 -5.75 -3.03
CA MET A 155 6.15 -6.60 -1.98
C MET A 155 5.78 -6.12 -0.59
N ARG A 156 6.09 -4.85 -0.28
CA ARG A 156 5.84 -4.27 1.04
C ARG A 156 4.36 -4.31 1.40
N TYR A 157 3.49 -4.01 0.43
CA TYR A 157 2.04 -4.13 0.63
C TYR A 157 1.63 -5.56 0.98
N ASN A 158 2.10 -6.57 0.23
CA ASN A 158 1.76 -7.96 0.49
C ASN A 158 2.33 -8.47 1.82
N GLN A 159 3.54 -8.05 2.20
CA GLN A 159 4.15 -8.39 3.50
C GLN A 159 3.32 -7.82 4.65
N ALA A 160 2.94 -6.55 4.57
CA ALA A 160 2.12 -5.90 5.58
C ALA A 160 0.71 -6.51 5.68
N MET A 161 0.00 -6.57 4.55
CA MET A 161 -1.40 -7.01 4.55
C MET A 161 -1.54 -8.52 4.79
N GLY A 162 -0.61 -9.34 4.27
CA GLY A 162 -0.60 -10.79 4.46
C GLY A 162 0.04 -11.24 5.79
N GLY A 163 0.94 -10.45 6.38
CA GLY A 163 1.46 -10.67 7.72
C GLY A 163 0.39 -10.46 8.79
N VAL A 164 -0.45 -9.44 8.62
CA VAL A 164 -1.61 -9.20 9.48
C VAL A 164 -2.63 -10.34 9.39
N ASP A 165 -2.90 -10.90 8.21
CA ASP A 165 -3.82 -12.04 8.08
C ASP A 165 -3.32 -13.28 8.86
N LYS A 166 -1.99 -13.51 8.89
CA LYS A 166 -1.39 -14.59 9.68
C LYS A 166 -1.43 -14.31 11.18
N LEU A 167 -1.15 -13.07 11.59
CA LEU A 167 -1.22 -12.65 12.99
C LEU A 167 -2.66 -12.73 13.52
N ASN A 168 -3.64 -12.26 12.73
CA ASN A 168 -5.06 -12.35 13.09
C ASN A 168 -5.55 -13.79 13.17
N HIS A 169 -5.03 -14.69 12.32
CA HIS A 169 -5.34 -16.12 12.41
C HIS A 169 -4.81 -16.74 13.70
N LEU A 170 -3.57 -16.40 14.11
CA LEU A 170 -2.99 -16.88 15.37
C LEU A 170 -3.74 -16.31 16.59
N ILE A 171 -4.03 -15.01 16.60
CA ILE A 171 -4.79 -14.36 17.68
C ILE A 171 -6.22 -14.90 17.77
N SER A 172 -6.84 -15.35 16.67
CA SER A 172 -8.16 -15.99 16.72
C SER A 172 -8.11 -17.43 17.20
N GLN A 173 -6.96 -18.11 17.11
CA GLN A 173 -6.78 -19.47 17.61
C GLN A 173 -6.46 -19.51 19.11
N ASP A 174 -5.87 -18.45 19.66
CA ASP A 174 -5.59 -18.31 21.09
C ASP A 174 -6.81 -17.81 21.93
N ARG A 175 -8.01 -17.77 21.35
CA ARG A 175 -9.27 -17.39 22.04
C ARG A 175 -10.29 -18.54 22.15
N TYR A 176 -9.83 -19.76 22.37
CA TYR A 176 -10.67 -20.89 22.78
C TYR A 176 -9.97 -21.78 23.80
#